data_AF-A0A924EX85-F1
#
_entry.id   AF-A0A924EX85-F1
#
_cell.length_a   1.000
_cell.length_b   1.000
_cell.length_c   1.000
_cell.angle_alpha   90.00
_cell.angle_beta   90.00
_cell.angle_gamma   90.00
#
_symmetry.space_group_name_H-M   'P 1'
#
loop_
_entity.id
_entity.type
_entity.pdbx_description
1 polymer ?
#
loop_
_entity_poly.entity_id
_entity_poly.type
_entity_poly.pdbx_seq_one_letter_code
_entity_poly.pdbx_strand_id
1 'polypeptide(L)'
;MPIPRLTPPAMLKHTVETPAIDPSVTSIDLLRAKADGLFRTAQECIRQQDRCAHLGALSCGQTEKRLAQSAARHSIEALATMLETYEKSSSSLKVDGADEAWWRKANAIWMAAREFARRHSGTDAAAKNIEGADPGRFGELALDFELEASALLALRQAAESYRHVRPDAV
;
A
#
# COMPACT_ATOMS: atom_id res chain seq x y z
N MET A 1 2.78 15.64 -61.21
CA MET A 1 2.91 16.31 -59.89
C MET A 1 3.39 15.27 -58.88
N PRO A 2 4.61 15.37 -58.32
CA PRO A 2 5.09 14.40 -57.34
C PRO A 2 4.57 14.75 -55.93
N ILE A 3 4.14 13.74 -55.18
CA ILE A 3 3.63 13.87 -53.80
C ILE A 3 4.83 14.07 -52.84
N PRO A 4 4.80 15.05 -51.90
CA PRO A 4 5.89 15.26 -50.96
C PRO A 4 5.96 14.13 -49.93
N ARG A 5 7.17 13.63 -49.64
CA ARG A 5 7.40 12.66 -48.56
C ARG A 5 7.30 13.35 -47.20
N LEU A 6 6.42 12.87 -46.34
CA LEU A 6 6.35 13.26 -44.92
C LEU A 6 7.58 12.73 -44.18
N THR A 7 8.32 13.63 -43.54
CA THR A 7 9.38 13.29 -42.59
C THR A 7 8.77 12.76 -41.28
N PRO A 8 9.33 11.71 -40.66
CA PRO A 8 8.83 11.23 -39.38
C PRO A 8 9.08 12.26 -38.26
N PRO A 9 8.17 12.38 -37.28
CA PRO A 9 8.32 13.33 -36.19
C PRO A 9 9.50 12.93 -35.30
N ALA A 10 10.33 13.92 -34.95
CA ALA A 10 11.43 13.74 -34.00
C ALA A 10 10.85 13.28 -32.65
N MET A 11 11.29 12.12 -32.17
CA MET A 11 10.96 11.65 -30.82
C MET A 11 11.60 12.59 -29.81
N LEU A 12 10.82 13.51 -29.25
CA LEU A 12 11.18 14.26 -28.06
C LEU A 12 11.45 13.28 -26.93
N LYS A 13 12.73 13.09 -26.60
CA LYS A 13 13.14 12.43 -25.36
C LYS A 13 12.67 13.33 -24.21
N HIS A 14 11.51 13.03 -23.63
CA HIS A 14 11.14 13.58 -22.34
C HIS A 14 12.07 12.96 -21.30
N THR A 15 13.25 13.56 -21.11
CA THR A 15 13.99 13.45 -19.87
C THR A 15 13.10 14.04 -18.80
N VAL A 16 12.50 13.16 -17.98
CA VAL A 16 11.90 13.57 -16.71
C VAL A 16 13.07 14.08 -15.87
N GLU A 17 13.29 15.39 -15.91
CA GLU A 17 14.20 16.06 -14.98
C GLU A 17 13.69 15.73 -13.58
N THR A 18 14.48 14.96 -12.84
CA THR A 18 14.22 14.75 -11.43
C THR A 18 14.41 16.12 -10.77
N PRO A 19 13.35 16.74 -10.22
CA PRO A 19 13.48 18.09 -9.68
C PRO A 19 14.58 18.09 -8.62
N ALA A 20 15.51 19.03 -8.75
CA ALA A 20 16.58 19.20 -7.77
C ALA A 20 15.96 19.43 -6.39
N ILE A 21 16.38 18.63 -5.41
CA ILE A 21 15.91 18.75 -4.03
C ILE A 21 16.31 20.14 -3.53
N ASP A 22 15.34 20.93 -3.09
CA ASP A 22 15.57 22.25 -2.50
C ASP A 22 16.54 22.10 -1.30
N PRO A 23 17.65 22.87 -1.25
CA PRO A 23 18.65 22.77 -0.19
C PRO A 23 18.11 23.07 1.22
N SER A 24 16.89 23.61 1.35
CA SER A 24 16.20 23.82 2.62
C SER A 24 15.53 22.58 3.20
N VAL A 25 15.38 21.50 2.42
CA VAL A 25 14.68 20.28 2.84
C VAL A 25 15.59 19.43 3.74
N THR A 26 15.19 19.23 5.00
CA THR A 26 15.95 18.39 5.93
C THR A 26 15.68 16.91 5.70
N SER A 27 16.57 16.04 6.19
CA SER A 27 16.36 14.59 6.20
C SER A 27 15.09 14.18 6.94
N ILE A 28 14.70 14.94 7.97
CA ILE A 28 13.46 14.73 8.72
C ILE A 28 12.24 15.05 7.85
N ASP A 29 12.28 16.15 7.07
CA ASP A 29 11.18 16.50 6.16
C ASP A 29 10.98 15.43 5.07
N LEU A 30 12.08 14.89 4.53
CA LEU A 30 12.02 13.78 3.58
C LEU A 30 11.44 12.51 4.21
N LEU A 31 11.86 12.17 5.44
CA LEU A 31 11.30 11.01 6.15
C LEU A 31 9.81 11.21 6.44
N ARG A 32 9.42 12.42 6.81
CA ARG A 32 8.04 12.81 7.08
C ARG A 32 7.18 12.68 5.82
N ALA A 33 7.65 13.17 4.67
CA ALA A 33 6.97 13.02 3.39
C ALA A 33 6.78 11.55 2.99
N LYS A 34 7.77 10.69 3.28
CA LYS A 34 7.66 9.24 3.07
C LYS A 34 6.64 8.59 4.01
N ALA A 35 6.57 9.02 5.27
CA ALA A 35 5.55 8.58 6.21
C ALA A 35 4.14 8.95 5.74
N ASP A 36 3.95 10.17 5.23
CA ASP A 36 2.68 10.63 4.67
C ASP A 36 2.29 9.85 3.42
N GLY A 37 3.28 9.52 2.57
CA GLY A 37 3.08 8.63 1.44
C GLY A 37 2.65 7.23 1.88
N LEU A 38 3.34 6.64 2.86
CA LEU A 38 2.99 5.33 3.42
C LEU A 38 1.56 5.34 4.01
N PHE A 39 1.20 6.40 4.73
CA PHE A 39 -0.15 6.59 5.27
C PHE A 39 -1.22 6.62 4.17
N ARG A 40 -1.05 7.46 3.14
CA ARG A 40 -2.02 7.54 2.02
C ARG A 40 -2.15 6.22 1.27
N THR A 41 -1.04 5.52 1.05
CA THR A 41 -1.07 4.18 0.44
C THR A 41 -1.75 3.15 1.33
N ALA A 42 -1.54 3.20 2.65
CA ALA A 42 -2.26 2.34 3.59
C ALA A 42 -3.77 2.61 3.57
N GLN A 43 -4.20 3.88 3.53
CA GLN A 43 -5.62 4.24 3.40
C GLN A 43 -6.24 3.72 2.10
N GLU A 44 -5.52 3.87 0.99
CA GLU A 44 -5.99 3.34 -0.31
C GLU A 44 -6.08 1.81 -0.27
N CYS A 45 -5.12 1.13 0.32
CA CYS A 45 -5.16 -0.33 0.50
C CYS A 45 -6.39 -0.76 1.33
N ILE A 46 -6.59 -0.12 2.49
CA ILE A 46 -7.77 -0.32 3.35
C ILE A 46 -9.07 -0.16 2.55
N ARG A 47 -9.18 0.91 1.75
CA ARG A 47 -10.37 1.23 0.95
C ARG A 47 -10.63 0.17 -0.13
N GLN A 48 -9.58 -0.35 -0.77
CA GLN A 48 -9.75 -1.40 -1.78
C GLN A 48 -10.14 -2.75 -1.14
N GLN A 49 -9.64 -3.05 0.05
CA GLN A 49 -10.10 -4.22 0.81
C GLN A 49 -11.58 -4.11 1.20
N ASP A 50 -12.02 -2.94 1.66
CA ASP A 50 -13.44 -2.69 1.94
C ASP A 50 -14.31 -2.83 0.70
N ARG A 51 -13.84 -2.34 -0.45
CA ARG A 51 -14.53 -2.51 -1.72
C ARG A 51 -14.68 -3.99 -2.09
N CYS A 52 -13.62 -4.79 -1.93
CA CYS A 52 -13.67 -6.23 -2.17
C CYS A 52 -14.66 -6.93 -1.22
N ALA A 53 -14.62 -6.62 0.07
CA ALA A 53 -15.55 -7.19 1.06
C ALA A 53 -17.01 -6.82 0.74
N HIS A 54 -17.26 -5.55 0.40
CA HIS A 54 -18.58 -5.06 0.04
C HIS A 54 -19.14 -5.76 -1.20
N LEU A 55 -18.36 -5.85 -2.28
CA LEU A 55 -18.78 -6.56 -3.49
C LEU A 55 -18.92 -8.07 -3.27
N GLY A 56 -18.16 -8.65 -2.34
CA GLY A 56 -18.32 -10.04 -1.90
C GLY A 56 -19.70 -10.32 -1.33
N ALA A 57 -20.24 -9.38 -0.54
CA ALA A 57 -21.58 -9.46 0.06
C ALA A 57 -22.72 -9.19 -0.94
N LEU A 58 -22.43 -8.58 -2.08
CA LEU A 58 -23.41 -8.31 -3.14
C LEU A 58 -23.49 -9.45 -4.16
N SER A 59 -24.69 -9.62 -4.74
CA SER A 59 -24.93 -10.47 -5.91
C SER A 59 -24.49 -9.79 -7.22
N CYS A 60 -23.31 -9.16 -7.23
CA CYS A 60 -22.76 -8.51 -8.41
C CYS A 60 -22.03 -9.50 -9.34
N GLY A 61 -21.82 -9.09 -10.60
CA GLY A 61 -21.22 -9.93 -11.62
C GLY A 61 -19.75 -10.25 -11.37
N GLN A 62 -19.28 -11.40 -11.84
CA GLN A 62 -17.90 -11.86 -11.63
C GLN A 62 -16.85 -10.92 -12.24
N THR A 63 -17.19 -10.18 -13.30
CA THR A 63 -16.30 -9.17 -13.89
C THR A 63 -16.01 -8.04 -12.90
N GLU A 64 -17.02 -7.55 -12.19
CA GLU A 64 -16.84 -6.48 -11.21
C GLU A 64 -15.97 -6.94 -10.03
N LYS A 65 -16.23 -8.14 -9.50
CA LYS A 65 -15.42 -8.75 -8.43
C LYS A 65 -13.95 -8.87 -8.84
N ARG A 66 -13.68 -9.34 -10.06
CA ARG A 66 -12.30 -9.45 -10.61
C ARG A 66 -11.61 -8.09 -10.75
N LEU A 67 -12.32 -7.06 -11.21
CA LEU A 67 -11.75 -5.72 -11.32
C LEU A 67 -11.40 -5.13 -9.94
N ALA A 68 -12.26 -5.33 -8.94
CA ALA A 68 -11.99 -4.88 -7.58
C ALA A 68 -10.79 -5.64 -6.96
N GLN A 69 -10.73 -6.96 -7.13
CA GLN A 69 -9.59 -7.78 -6.68
C GLN A 69 -8.27 -7.34 -7.32
N SER A 70 -8.29 -7.01 -8.62
CA SER A 70 -7.11 -6.47 -9.33
C SER A 70 -6.64 -5.13 -8.73
N ALA A 71 -7.58 -4.23 -8.44
CA ALA A 71 -7.26 -2.95 -7.78
C ALA A 71 -6.71 -3.15 -6.36
N ALA A 72 -7.29 -4.06 -5.59
CA ALA A 72 -6.79 -4.41 -4.26
C ALA A 72 -5.35 -4.96 -4.34
N ARG A 73 -5.06 -5.85 -5.31
CA ARG A 73 -3.70 -6.38 -5.51
C ARG A 73 -2.68 -5.27 -5.78
N HIS A 74 -2.97 -4.36 -6.72
CA HIS A 74 -2.07 -3.23 -7.00
C HIS A 74 -1.88 -2.32 -5.79
N SER A 75 -2.90 -2.13 -4.96
CA SER A 75 -2.77 -1.32 -3.73
C SER A 75 -1.83 -1.98 -2.70
N ILE A 76 -1.80 -3.31 -2.63
CA ILE A 76 -0.91 -4.07 -1.74
C ILE A 76 0.53 -4.01 -2.27
N GLU A 77 0.72 -4.15 -3.58
CA GLU A 77 2.03 -3.99 -4.24
C GLU A 77 2.60 -2.57 -4.01
N ALA A 78 1.76 -1.55 -4.12
CA ALA A 78 2.13 -0.17 -3.78
C ALA A 78 2.48 -0.02 -2.29
N LEU A 79 1.71 -0.65 -1.40
CA LEU A 79 1.97 -0.62 0.05
C LEU A 79 3.34 -1.24 0.37
N ALA A 80 3.68 -2.38 -0.23
CA ALA A 80 5.00 -3.01 -0.06
C ALA A 80 6.14 -2.09 -0.51
N THR A 81 5.98 -1.40 -1.65
CA THR A 81 6.97 -0.44 -2.16
C THR A 81 7.19 0.74 -1.19
N MET A 82 6.10 1.26 -0.61
CA MET A 82 6.17 2.35 0.36
C MET A 82 6.75 1.92 1.71
N LEU A 83 6.48 0.68 2.15
CA LEU A 83 7.09 0.10 3.35
C LEU A 83 8.62 0.08 3.23
N GLU A 84 9.14 -0.46 2.12
CA GLU A 84 10.59 -0.51 1.89
C GLU A 84 11.22 0.89 1.83
N THR A 85 10.54 1.82 1.17
CA THR A 85 11.02 3.20 0.99
C THR A 85 11.10 3.94 2.32
N TYR A 86 10.13 3.70 3.21
CA TYR A 86 10.10 4.24 4.56
C TYR A 86 11.13 3.57 5.47
N GLU A 87 11.25 2.25 5.45
CA GLU A 87 12.19 1.47 6.26
C GLU A 87 13.65 1.86 5.99
N LYS A 88 14.02 2.02 4.71
CA LYS A 88 15.37 2.46 4.30
C LYS A 88 15.74 3.84 4.86
N SER A 89 14.76 4.75 5.01
CA SER A 89 15.01 6.09 5.53
C SER A 89 14.89 6.20 7.05
N SER A 90 14.00 5.44 7.67
CA SER A 90 13.81 5.45 9.13
C SER A 90 14.92 4.71 9.87
N SER A 91 15.52 3.68 9.27
CA SER A 91 16.59 2.89 9.89
C SER A 91 17.90 3.65 10.15
N SER A 92 18.14 4.73 9.40
CA SER A 92 19.38 5.52 9.48
C SER A 92 19.23 6.84 10.23
N LEU A 93 18.01 7.25 10.58
CA LEU A 93 17.72 8.54 11.17
C LEU A 93 17.25 8.41 12.62
N LYS A 94 17.89 9.16 13.53
CA LYS A 94 17.37 9.33 14.89
C LYS A 94 16.39 10.49 14.88
N VAL A 95 15.12 10.20 15.16
CA VAL A 95 14.06 11.21 15.32
C VAL A 95 13.82 11.43 16.81
N ASP A 96 13.96 12.66 17.27
CA ASP A 96 13.75 13.05 18.67
C ASP A 96 12.99 14.38 18.80
N GLY A 97 12.67 14.77 20.03
CA GLY A 97 11.97 16.02 20.32
C GLY A 97 10.55 16.05 19.76
N ALA A 98 10.20 17.17 19.10
CA ALA A 98 8.85 17.42 18.59
C ALA A 98 8.42 16.43 17.48
N ASP A 99 9.37 15.86 16.75
CA ASP A 99 9.10 14.94 15.64
C ASP A 99 8.81 13.50 16.08
N GLU A 100 9.12 13.15 17.33
CA GLU A 100 8.96 11.80 17.84
C GLU A 100 7.48 11.34 17.83
N ALA A 101 6.55 12.26 18.08
CA ALA A 101 5.12 11.95 18.17
C ALA A 101 4.55 11.39 16.86
N TRP A 102 4.79 12.06 15.72
CA TRP A 102 4.34 11.56 14.42
C TRP A 102 5.16 10.34 13.98
N TRP A 103 6.45 10.32 14.29
CA TRP A 103 7.33 9.22 13.89
C TRP A 103 6.92 7.89 14.55
N ARG A 104 6.58 7.89 15.83
CA ARG A 104 6.06 6.69 16.51
C ARG A 104 4.76 6.18 15.88
N LYS A 105 3.88 7.08 15.44
CA LYS A 105 2.64 6.71 14.74
C LYS A 105 2.90 6.19 13.32
N ALA A 106 3.87 6.75 12.61
CA ALA A 106 4.32 6.23 11.32
C ALA A 106 4.90 4.82 11.45
N ASN A 107 5.72 4.56 12.49
CA ASN A 107 6.24 3.23 12.80
C ASN A 107 5.12 2.23 13.12
N ALA A 108 4.04 2.67 13.78
CA ALA A 108 2.87 1.82 14.01
C ALA A 108 2.18 1.42 12.69
N ILE A 109 2.06 2.34 11.72
CA ILE A 109 1.57 2.00 10.38
C ILE A 109 2.51 1.00 9.72
N TRP A 110 3.81 1.26 9.73
CA TRP A 110 4.81 0.38 9.11
C TRP A 110 4.72 -1.06 9.64
N MET A 111 4.65 -1.23 10.96
CA MET A 111 4.50 -2.56 11.58
C MET A 111 3.19 -3.24 11.19
N ALA A 112 2.05 -2.53 11.27
CA ALA A 112 0.74 -3.08 10.97
C ALA A 112 0.60 -3.45 9.48
N ALA A 113 1.10 -2.61 8.58
CA ALA A 113 1.07 -2.85 7.14
C ALA A 113 1.97 -4.02 6.74
N ARG A 114 3.15 -4.17 7.38
CA ARG A 114 4.03 -5.32 7.16
C ARG A 114 3.37 -6.64 7.58
N GLU A 115 2.71 -6.66 8.73
CA GLU A 115 1.98 -7.85 9.19
C GLU A 115 0.80 -8.16 8.28
N PHE A 116 0.02 -7.15 7.86
CA PHE A 116 -1.07 -7.34 6.90
C PHE A 116 -0.56 -7.92 5.57
N ALA A 117 0.49 -7.34 4.98
CA ALA A 117 1.05 -7.83 3.72
C ALA A 117 1.55 -9.29 3.83
N ARG A 118 2.19 -9.64 4.95
CA ARG A 118 2.64 -11.01 5.22
C ARG A 118 1.48 -11.99 5.32
N ARG A 119 0.41 -11.63 6.05
CA ARG A 119 -0.81 -12.44 6.18
C ARG A 119 -1.49 -12.62 4.84
N HIS A 120 -1.72 -11.52 4.11
CA HIS A 120 -2.36 -11.54 2.80
C HIS A 120 -1.64 -12.46 1.81
N SER A 121 -0.31 -12.39 1.75
CA SER A 121 0.48 -13.29 0.90
C SER A 121 0.35 -14.76 1.34
N GLY A 122 0.25 -15.03 2.64
CA GLY A 122 0.05 -16.37 3.18
C GLY A 122 -1.31 -16.94 2.80
N THR A 123 -2.37 -16.15 3.01
CA THR A 123 -3.75 -16.53 2.70
C THR A 123 -3.96 -16.72 1.20
N ASP A 124 -3.43 -15.84 0.35
CA ASP A 124 -3.54 -15.98 -1.12
C ASP A 124 -2.82 -17.24 -1.63
N ALA A 125 -1.67 -17.59 -1.05
CA ALA A 125 -0.98 -18.85 -1.35
C ALA A 125 -1.77 -20.07 -0.84
N ALA A 126 -2.30 -20.01 0.38
CA ALA A 126 -3.09 -21.09 0.97
C ALA A 126 -4.36 -21.35 0.15
N ALA A 127 -5.09 -20.30 -0.23
CA ALA A 127 -6.31 -20.38 -1.02
C ALA A 127 -6.10 -21.00 -2.41
N LYS A 128 -4.96 -20.71 -3.06
CA LYS A 128 -4.60 -21.32 -4.36
C LYS A 128 -4.26 -22.80 -4.28
N ASN A 129 -3.79 -23.27 -3.13
CA ASN A 129 -3.30 -24.64 -2.93
C ASN A 129 -4.36 -25.60 -2.37
N ILE A 130 -5.63 -25.19 -2.28
CA ILE A 130 -6.73 -26.05 -1.82
C ILE A 130 -7.11 -27.01 -2.95
N GLU A 131 -6.34 -28.07 -3.07
CA GLU A 131 -6.69 -29.25 -3.85
C GLU A 131 -7.21 -30.35 -2.92
N GLY A 132 -8.43 -30.83 -3.20
CA GLY A 132 -9.07 -31.93 -2.47
C GLY A 132 -9.95 -31.51 -1.29
N ALA A 133 -10.92 -32.39 -0.96
CA ALA A 133 -11.86 -32.20 0.14
C ALA A 133 -11.24 -32.67 1.47
N ASP A 134 -10.31 -31.88 2.02
CA ASP A 134 -9.80 -32.08 3.38
C ASP A 134 -10.40 -31.02 4.34
N PRO A 135 -11.36 -31.39 5.20
CA PRO A 135 -11.97 -30.49 6.18
C PRO A 135 -10.97 -29.79 7.11
N GLY A 136 -9.83 -30.42 7.43
CA GLY A 136 -8.80 -29.82 8.29
C GLY A 136 -8.17 -28.58 7.63
N ARG A 137 -7.91 -28.66 6.32
CA ARG A 137 -7.34 -27.56 5.53
C ARG A 137 -8.29 -26.38 5.38
N PHE A 138 -9.60 -26.62 5.34
CA PHE A 138 -10.59 -25.54 5.36
C PHE A 138 -10.62 -24.80 6.71
N GLY A 139 -10.44 -25.52 7.82
CA GLY A 139 -10.34 -24.91 9.15
C GLY A 139 -9.09 -24.04 9.31
N GLU A 140 -7.94 -24.52 8.84
CA GLU A 140 -6.69 -23.74 8.82
C GLU A 140 -6.83 -22.47 7.95
N LEU A 141 -7.40 -22.60 6.76
CA LEU A 141 -7.64 -21.47 5.88
C LEU A 141 -8.57 -20.42 6.52
N ALA A 142 -9.64 -20.86 7.20
CA ALA A 142 -10.55 -19.95 7.89
C ALA A 142 -9.81 -19.14 8.97
N LEU A 143 -8.95 -19.80 9.75
CA LEU A 143 -8.12 -19.13 10.74
C LEU A 143 -7.14 -18.13 10.09
N ASP A 144 -6.52 -18.48 8.96
CA ASP A 144 -5.64 -17.58 8.22
C ASP A 144 -6.38 -16.31 7.76
N PHE A 145 -7.60 -16.45 7.25
CA PHE A 145 -8.46 -15.31 6.89
C PHE A 145 -8.83 -14.45 8.11
N GLU A 146 -9.11 -15.05 9.28
CA GLU A 146 -9.38 -14.29 10.51
C GLU A 146 -8.16 -13.50 10.98
N LEU A 147 -6.97 -14.07 10.87
CA LEU A 147 -5.71 -13.42 11.23
C LEU A 147 -5.35 -12.29 10.24
N GLU A 148 -5.62 -12.47 8.95
CA GLU A 148 -5.50 -11.40 7.96
C GLU A 148 -6.47 -10.24 8.26
N ALA A 149 -7.73 -10.54 8.55
CA ALA A 149 -8.72 -9.52 8.92
C ALA A 149 -8.31 -8.75 10.19
N SER A 150 -7.73 -9.45 11.17
CA SER A 150 -7.19 -8.84 12.39
C SER A 150 -6.02 -7.89 12.09
N ALA A 151 -5.12 -8.28 11.18
CA ALA A 151 -4.01 -7.42 10.75
C ALA A 151 -4.51 -6.18 9.98
N LEU A 152 -5.54 -6.33 9.14
CA LEU A 152 -6.18 -5.20 8.45
C LEU A 152 -6.83 -4.24 9.46
N LEU A 153 -7.47 -4.75 10.51
CA LEU A 153 -8.02 -3.92 11.58
C LEU A 153 -6.93 -3.14 12.32
N ALA A 154 -5.80 -3.78 12.64
CA ALA A 154 -4.65 -3.09 13.25
C ALA A 154 -4.11 -1.98 12.35
N LEU A 155 -4.04 -2.21 11.03
CA LEU A 155 -3.64 -1.20 10.06
C LEU A 155 -4.58 0.01 10.05
N ARG A 156 -5.91 -0.22 10.15
CA ARG A 156 -6.91 0.86 10.27
C ARG A 156 -6.66 1.70 11.52
N GLN A 157 -6.47 1.06 12.67
CA GLN A 157 -6.24 1.75 13.94
C GLN A 157 -4.94 2.57 13.92
N ALA A 158 -3.88 2.04 13.30
CA ALA A 158 -2.62 2.74 13.13
C ALA A 158 -2.76 3.94 12.18
N ALA A 159 -3.44 3.78 11.04
CA ALA A 159 -3.69 4.86 10.09
C ALA A 159 -4.52 5.99 10.73
N GLU A 160 -5.59 5.65 11.44
CA GLU A 160 -6.41 6.65 12.12
C GLU A 160 -5.60 7.40 13.19
N SER A 161 -4.79 6.68 13.97
CA SER A 161 -3.89 7.29 14.96
C SER A 161 -2.87 8.24 14.35
N TYR A 162 -2.37 7.96 13.14
CA TYR A 162 -1.45 8.83 12.43
C TYR A 162 -2.15 10.10 11.92
N ARG A 163 -3.36 9.95 11.38
CA ARG A 163 -4.19 11.08 10.94
C ARG A 163 -4.41 12.12 12.05
N HIS A 164 -4.57 11.68 13.29
CA HIS A 164 -4.76 12.58 14.44
C HIS A 164 -3.54 13.48 14.71
N VAL A 165 -2.32 12.97 14.47
CA VAL A 165 -1.07 13.74 14.66
C VAL A 165 -0.61 14.44 13.40
N ARG A 166 -1.14 14.06 12.23
CA ARG A 166 -0.84 14.63 10.91
C ARG A 166 -2.10 14.77 10.05
N PRO A 167 -2.97 15.77 10.34
CA PRO A 167 -4.20 15.98 9.57
C PRO A 167 -3.93 16.31 8.08
N ASP A 168 -2.83 17.01 7.80
CA ASP A 168 -2.45 17.44 6.45
C ASP A 168 -1.85 16.32 5.58
N ALA A 169 -1.73 15.11 6.12
CA ALA A 169 -1.20 13.95 5.38
C ALA A 169 -2.26 13.30 4.47
N VAL A 170 -3.52 13.75 4.52
CA VAL A 170 -4.65 13.23 3.71
C VAL A 170 -4.62 13.81 2.30
#